data_AF-A0A3R7B129-F1
#
_entry.id   AF-A0A3R7B129-F1
#
_cell.length_a   1.000
_cell.length_b   1.000
_cell.length_c   1.000
_cell.angle_alpha   90.00
_cell.angle_beta   90.00
_cell.angle_gamma   90.00
#
_symmetry.space_group_name_H-M   'P 1'
#
loop_
_entity.id
_entity.type
_entity.pdbx_description
1 polymer ?
#
loop_
_entity_poly.entity_id
_entity_poly.type
_entity_poly.pdbx_seq_one_letter_code
_entity_poly.pdbx_strand_id
1 'polypeptide(L)'
;MSSWKQTFETVSQELEMANRKKQALEDLLAKNRMSRPTYEHLLRGLEEEINRLKTHQKSLAKNMTERVKELQRQISLIEMFLTSLELHRIGQEVDEETYTHQRDILTNGLEASKIELKQIENALDKISK
;
A
#
# COMPACT_ATOMS: atom_id res chain seq x y z
N MET A 1 11.17 6.04 1.86
CA MET A 1 10.10 5.14 1.35
C MET A 1 9.07 5.00 2.46
N SER A 2 7.77 5.09 2.17
CA SER A 2 6.72 4.94 3.18
C SER A 2 6.76 3.54 3.81
N SER A 3 6.65 3.45 5.13
CA SER A 3 6.77 2.19 5.88
C SER A 3 5.81 1.11 5.39
N TRP A 4 4.60 1.47 4.97
CA TRP A 4 3.60 0.55 4.44
C TRP A 4 4.07 -0.16 3.16
N LYS A 5 4.82 0.53 2.29
CA LYS A 5 5.24 -0.02 0.99
C LYS A 5 6.21 -1.17 1.16
N GLN A 6 7.22 -0.99 2.00
CA GLN A 6 8.20 -2.03 2.28
C GLN A 6 7.54 -3.24 2.93
N THR A 7 6.69 -3.02 3.95
CA THR A 7 5.95 -4.12 4.59
C THR A 7 5.07 -4.85 3.60
N PHE A 8 4.37 -4.13 2.71
CA PHE A 8 3.52 -4.72 1.69
C PHE A 8 4.29 -5.59 0.70
N GLU A 9 5.43 -5.10 0.22
CA GLU A 9 6.30 -5.82 -0.70
C GLU A 9 6.88 -7.09 -0.05
N THR A 10 7.37 -7.00 1.19
CA THR A 10 7.87 -8.16 1.93
C THR A 10 6.80 -9.22 2.12
N VAL A 11 5.61 -8.86 2.63
CA VAL A 11 4.52 -9.83 2.87
C VAL A 11 4.07 -10.49 1.57
N SER A 12 4.00 -9.71 0.48
CA SER A 12 3.60 -10.23 -0.83
C SER A 12 4.64 -11.21 -1.39
N GLN A 13 5.92 -10.90 -1.27
CA GLN A 13 7.02 -11.80 -1.68
C GLN A 13 7.05 -13.08 -0.84
N GLU A 14 6.90 -12.98 0.48
CA GLU A 14 6.84 -14.13 1.36
C GLU A 14 5.67 -15.06 1.02
N LEU A 15 4.49 -14.47 0.74
CA LEU A 15 3.31 -15.21 0.34
C LEU A 15 3.51 -15.92 -1.01
N GLU A 16 4.12 -15.25 -1.99
CA GLU A 16 4.45 -15.85 -3.29
C GLU A 16 5.42 -17.02 -3.13
N MET A 17 6.48 -16.86 -2.33
CA MET A 17 7.43 -17.92 -2.04
C MET A 17 6.78 -19.11 -1.32
N ALA A 18 5.90 -18.86 -0.34
CA ALA A 18 5.19 -19.91 0.37
C ALA A 18 4.25 -20.70 -0.56
N ASN A 19 3.54 -20.01 -1.47
CA ASN A 19 2.72 -20.69 -2.48
C ASN A 19 3.56 -21.52 -3.46
N ARG A 20 4.72 -21.02 -3.90
CA ARG A 20 5.66 -21.80 -4.74
C ARG A 20 6.18 -23.04 -4.02
N LYS A 21 6.50 -22.92 -2.73
CA LYS A 21 6.89 -24.08 -1.90
C LYS A 21 5.75 -25.11 -1.83
N LYS A 22 4.49 -24.66 -1.75
CA LYS A 22 3.32 -25.55 -1.69
C LYS A 22 3.21 -26.37 -2.97
N GLN A 23 3.31 -25.71 -4.12
CA GLN A 23 3.35 -26.37 -5.43
C GLN A 23 4.52 -27.35 -5.55
N ALA A 24 5.71 -26.97 -5.07
CA ALA A 24 6.87 -27.86 -5.08
C ALA A 24 6.68 -29.10 -4.19
N LEU A 25 5.99 -28.98 -3.05
CA LEU A 25 5.63 -30.12 -2.21
C LEU A 25 4.67 -31.08 -2.92
N GLU A 26 3.67 -30.53 -3.62
CA GLU A 26 2.72 -31.31 -4.43
C GLU A 26 3.45 -32.08 -5.54
N ASP A 27 4.39 -31.43 -6.23
CA ASP A 27 5.24 -32.05 -7.26
C ASP A 27 6.12 -33.19 -6.71
N LEU A 28 6.69 -33.01 -5.52
CA LEU A 28 7.52 -34.03 -4.88
C LEU A 28 6.71 -35.27 -4.50
N LEU A 29 5.48 -35.09 -4.02
CA LEU A 29 4.55 -36.19 -3.75
C LEU A 29 4.15 -36.89 -5.06
N ALA A 30 3.77 -36.13 -6.09
CA ALA A 30 3.36 -36.66 -7.39
C ALA A 30 4.47 -37.49 -8.07
N LYS A 31 5.74 -37.12 -7.87
CA LYS A 31 6.91 -37.84 -8.40
C LYS A 31 7.35 -39.01 -7.52
N ASN A 32 6.59 -39.37 -6.47
CA ASN A 32 6.95 -40.38 -5.46
C ASN A 32 8.32 -40.14 -4.80
N ARG A 33 8.78 -38.88 -4.76
CA ARG A 33 10.06 -38.49 -4.14
C ARG A 33 9.92 -38.16 -2.65
N MET A 34 8.70 -38.26 -2.12
CA MET A 34 8.36 -37.94 -0.74
C MET A 34 7.28 -38.89 -0.25
N SER A 35 7.38 -39.31 1.02
CA SER A 35 6.33 -40.09 1.66
C SER A 35 5.10 -39.23 1.97
N ARG A 36 3.91 -39.81 1.90
CA ARG A 36 2.66 -39.11 2.23
C ARG A 36 2.65 -38.50 3.65
N PRO A 37 3.10 -39.20 4.71
CA PRO A 37 3.17 -38.61 6.05
C PRO A 37 4.11 -37.40 6.13
N THR A 38 5.25 -37.43 5.42
CA THR A 38 6.18 -36.29 5.35
C THR A 38 5.55 -35.10 4.64
N TYR A 39 4.85 -35.36 3.52
CA TYR A 39 4.11 -34.33 2.79
C TYR A 39 3.05 -33.67 3.67
N GLU A 40 2.21 -34.45 4.35
CA GLU A 40 1.12 -33.92 5.18
C GLU A 40 1.67 -33.06 6.34
N HIS A 41 2.80 -33.46 6.95
CA HIS A 41 3.45 -32.67 7.99
C HIS A 41 3.95 -31.32 7.48
N LEU A 42 4.67 -31.31 6.34
CA LEU A 42 5.22 -30.09 5.75
C LEU A 42 4.14 -29.17 5.18
N LEU A 43 3.10 -29.76 4.56
CA LEU A 43 1.96 -29.03 4.03
C LEU A 43 1.26 -28.25 5.13
N ARG A 44 0.97 -28.88 6.28
CA ARG A 44 0.29 -28.22 7.40
C ARG A 44 1.06 -26.99 7.89
N GLY A 45 2.37 -27.10 8.12
CA GLY A 45 3.18 -25.96 8.55
C GLY A 45 3.20 -24.82 7.51
N LEU A 46 3.22 -25.18 6.23
CA LEU A 46 3.18 -24.21 5.14
C LEU A 46 1.79 -23.55 5.00
N GLU A 47 0.70 -24.28 5.22
CA GLU A 47 -0.65 -23.75 5.21
C GLU A 47 -0.90 -22.78 6.37
N GLU A 48 -0.35 -23.09 7.56
CA GLU A 48 -0.35 -22.18 8.70
C GLU A 48 0.41 -20.87 8.38
N GLU A 49 1.60 -20.98 7.77
CA GLU A 49 2.41 -19.84 7.34
C GLU A 49 1.65 -18.98 6.30
N ILE A 50 1.10 -19.62 5.26
CA ILE A 50 0.30 -18.95 4.22
C ILE A 50 -0.90 -18.24 4.83
N ASN A 51 -1.61 -18.86 5.77
CA ASN A 51 -2.77 -18.26 6.41
C ASN A 51 -2.38 -17.04 7.27
N ARG A 52 -1.26 -17.12 7.98
CA ARG A 52 -0.69 -15.98 8.73
C ARG A 52 -0.35 -14.82 7.80
N LEU A 53 0.34 -15.10 6.68
CA LEU A 53 0.71 -14.10 5.68
C LEU A 53 -0.52 -13.45 5.02
N LYS A 54 -1.54 -14.23 4.65
CA LYS A 54 -2.81 -13.71 4.12
C LYS A 54 -3.53 -12.82 5.13
N THR A 55 -3.54 -13.20 6.41
CA THR A 55 -4.16 -12.40 7.47
C THR A 55 -3.42 -11.07 7.64
N HIS A 56 -2.09 -11.10 7.61
CA HIS A 56 -1.27 -9.89 7.68
C HIS A 56 -1.50 -8.98 6.46
N GLN A 57 -1.53 -9.55 5.25
CA GLN A 57 -1.81 -8.80 4.02
C GLN A 57 -3.19 -8.14 4.05
N LYS A 58 -4.23 -8.84 4.55
CA LYS A 58 -5.58 -8.27 4.72
C LYS A 58 -5.60 -7.11 5.72
N SER A 59 -4.91 -7.25 6.86
CA SER A 59 -4.78 -6.18 7.84
C SER A 59 -4.11 -4.94 7.24
N LEU A 60 -3.02 -5.15 6.50
CA LEU A 60 -2.31 -4.08 5.82
C LEU A 60 -3.17 -3.40 4.75
N ALA A 61 -3.92 -4.17 3.95
CA ALA A 61 -4.86 -3.65 2.96
C ALA A 61 -5.95 -2.78 3.60
N LYS A 62 -6.45 -3.16 4.79
CA LYS A 62 -7.42 -2.35 5.55
C LYS A 62 -6.81 -1.00 5.94
N ASN A 63 -5.63 -0.99 6.54
CA ASN A 63 -4.94 0.24 6.93
C ASN A 63 -4.64 1.14 5.73
N MET A 64 -4.22 0.55 4.61
CA MET A 64 -3.99 1.25 3.34
C MET A 64 -5.28 1.87 2.79
N THR A 65 -6.42 1.18 2.91
CA THR A 65 -7.72 1.71 2.52
C THR A 65 -8.15 2.90 3.39
N GLU A 66 -7.85 2.86 4.69
CA GLU A 66 -8.08 4.00 5.58
C GLU A 66 -7.19 5.20 5.20
N ARG A 67 -5.91 4.94 4.88
CA ARG A 67 -4.97 5.96 4.39
C ARG A 67 -5.42 6.59 3.06
N VAL A 68 -6.00 5.83 2.14
CA VAL A 68 -6.60 6.36 0.90
C VAL A 68 -7.67 7.40 1.21
N LYS A 69 -8.59 7.09 2.15
CA LYS A 69 -9.65 8.02 2.54
C LYS A 69 -9.10 9.28 3.19
N GLU A 70 -8.06 9.14 4.01
CA GLU A 70 -7.36 10.28 4.62
C GLU A 70 -6.71 11.18 3.56
N LEU A 71 -5.96 10.59 2.62
CA LEU A 71 -5.31 11.32 1.52
C LEU A 71 -6.32 12.05 0.63
N GLN A 72 -7.46 11.42 0.30
CA GLN A 72 -8.53 12.07 -0.45
C GLN A 72 -9.08 13.31 0.27
N ARG A 73 -9.28 13.23 1.59
CA ARG A 73 -9.68 14.40 2.41
C ARG A 73 -8.60 15.47 2.41
N GLN A 74 -7.33 15.09 2.59
CA GLN A 74 -6.20 16.01 2.60
C GLN A 74 -6.08 16.75 1.25
N ILE A 75 -6.20 16.04 0.13
CA ILE A 75 -6.19 16.62 -1.22
C ILE A 75 -7.28 17.68 -1.36
N SER A 76 -8.51 17.35 -0.97
CA SER A 76 -9.65 18.28 -1.04
C SER A 76 -9.42 19.53 -0.17
N LEU A 77 -8.89 19.37 1.04
CA LEU A 77 -8.57 20.50 1.92
C LEU A 77 -7.46 21.40 1.34
N ILE A 78 -6.40 20.81 0.78
CA ILE A 78 -5.33 21.58 0.15
C ILE A 78 -5.86 22.36 -1.05
N GLU A 79 -6.73 21.77 -1.88
CA GLU A 79 -7.34 22.45 -3.02
C GLU A 79 -8.23 23.62 -2.57
N MET A 80 -8.97 23.47 -1.47
CA MET A 80 -9.72 24.57 -0.85
C MET A 80 -8.79 25.68 -0.34
N PHE A 81 -7.69 25.32 0.33
CA PHE A 81 -6.72 26.31 0.83
C PHE A 81 -5.99 27.05 -0.29
N LEU A 82 -5.62 26.35 -1.36
CA LEU A 82 -5.07 26.98 -2.57
C LEU A 82 -6.06 28.00 -3.13
N THR A 83 -7.34 27.63 -3.27
CA THR A 83 -8.38 28.55 -3.75
C THR A 83 -8.54 29.78 -2.84
N SER A 84 -8.51 29.58 -1.53
CA SER A 84 -8.57 30.68 -0.54
C SER A 84 -7.35 31.61 -0.65
N LEU A 85 -6.16 31.02 -0.83
CA LEU A 85 -4.91 31.77 -1.01
C LEU A 85 -4.95 32.64 -2.28
N GLU A 86 -5.51 32.13 -3.38
CA GLU A 86 -5.73 32.91 -4.61
C GLU A 86 -6.67 34.11 -4.36
N LEU A 87 -7.78 33.91 -3.63
CA LEU A 87 -8.71 34.99 -3.30
C LEU A 87 -8.02 36.09 -2.46
N HIS A 88 -7.27 35.72 -1.43
CA HIS A 88 -6.52 36.68 -0.62
C HIS A 88 -5.46 37.43 -1.45
N ARG A 89 -4.79 36.76 -2.39
CA ARG A 89 -3.82 37.40 -3.28
C ARG A 89 -4.46 38.43 -4.21
N ILE A 90 -5.61 38.10 -4.80
CA ILE A 90 -6.39 38.99 -5.68
C ILE A 90 -6.95 40.18 -4.87
N GLY A 91 -7.42 39.93 -3.65
CA GLY A 91 -7.88 40.95 -2.71
C GLY A 91 -6.77 41.85 -2.16
N GLN A 92 -5.50 41.60 -2.53
CA GLN A 92 -4.32 42.30 -2.02
C GLN A 92 -4.15 42.17 -0.49
N GLU A 93 -4.72 41.12 0.10
CA GLU A 93 -4.65 40.82 1.54
C GLU A 93 -3.35 40.09 1.92
N VAL A 94 -2.64 39.55 0.93
CA VAL A 94 -1.37 38.83 1.07
C VAL A 94 -0.38 39.36 0.04
N ASP A 95 0.86 39.61 0.47
CA ASP A 95 1.96 40.05 -0.38
C ASP A 95 2.49 38.90 -1.28
N GLU A 96 3.22 39.25 -2.35
CA GLU A 96 3.69 38.28 -3.34
C GLU A 96 4.66 37.23 -2.77
N GLU A 97 5.51 37.63 -1.82
CA GLU A 97 6.50 36.74 -1.21
C GLU A 97 5.78 35.68 -0.35
N THR A 98 4.88 36.13 0.52
CA THR A 98 4.05 35.23 1.36
C THR A 98 3.17 34.33 0.50
N TYR A 99 2.52 34.87 -0.54
CA TYR A 99 1.70 34.09 -1.46
C TYR A 99 2.51 32.99 -2.16
N THR A 100 3.64 33.34 -2.76
CA THR A 100 4.50 32.39 -3.49
C THR A 100 4.96 31.28 -2.56
N HIS A 101 5.44 31.65 -1.38
CA HIS A 101 5.92 30.68 -0.39
C HIS A 101 4.82 29.70 0.04
N GLN A 102 3.63 30.19 0.40
CA GLN A 102 2.51 29.34 0.82
C GLN A 102 1.99 28.47 -0.33
N ARG A 103 1.89 29.04 -1.53
CA ARG A 103 1.45 28.31 -2.73
C ARG A 103 2.38 27.16 -3.03
N ASP A 104 3.69 27.38 -2.97
CA ASP A 104 4.67 26.34 -3.26
C ASP A 104 4.61 25.21 -2.22
N ILE A 105 4.47 25.53 -0.93
CA ILE A 105 4.26 24.53 0.13
C ILE A 105 3.01 23.70 -0.14
N LEU A 106 1.87 24.35 -0.41
CA LEU A 106 0.59 23.68 -0.64
C LEU A 106 0.64 22.82 -1.91
N THR A 107 1.25 23.32 -2.98
CA THR A 107 1.38 22.60 -4.26
C THR A 107 2.26 21.36 -4.11
N ASN A 108 3.39 21.48 -3.42
CA ASN A 108 4.26 20.34 -3.13
C ASN A 108 3.55 19.29 -2.26
N GLY A 109 2.79 19.73 -1.26
CA GLY A 109 1.98 18.85 -0.43
C GLY A 109 0.89 18.13 -1.23
N LEU A 110 0.21 18.84 -2.14
CA LEU A 110 -0.82 18.29 -3.02
C LEU A 110 -0.26 17.21 -3.94
N GLU A 111 0.88 17.48 -4.58
CA GLU A 111 1.55 16.53 -5.46
C GLU A 111 1.99 15.28 -4.69
N ALA A 112 2.61 15.46 -3.52
CA ALA A 112 3.03 14.34 -2.67
C ALA A 112 1.84 13.46 -2.25
N SER A 113 0.72 14.06 -1.83
CA SER A 113 -0.50 13.32 -1.47
C SER A 113 -1.09 12.56 -2.67
N LYS A 114 -1.11 13.16 -3.86
CA LYS A 114 -1.59 12.50 -5.10
C LYS A 114 -0.69 11.33 -5.50
N ILE A 115 0.63 11.47 -5.35
CA ILE A 115 1.59 10.38 -5.60
C ILE A 115 1.38 9.22 -4.61
N GLU A 116 1.28 9.51 -3.32
CA GLU A 116 1.07 8.47 -2.30
C GLU A 116 -0.26 7.73 -2.54
N LEU A 117 -1.34 8.47 -2.82
CA LEU A 117 -2.65 7.91 -3.11
C LEU A 117 -2.58 6.88 -4.25
N LYS A 118 -2.00 7.29 -5.40
CA LYS A 118 -1.84 6.43 -6.56
C LYS A 118 -0.97 5.21 -6.27
N GLN A 119 0.08 5.36 -5.46
CA GLN A 119 0.91 4.22 -5.04
C GLN A 119 0.13 3.20 -4.21
N ILE A 120 -0.71 3.67 -3.28
CA ILE A 120 -1.53 2.80 -2.44
C ILE A 120 -2.60 2.09 -3.28
N GLU A 121 -3.31 2.81 -4.15
CA GLU A 121 -4.32 2.24 -5.06
C GLU A 121 -3.73 1.14 -5.95
N ASN A 122 -2.56 1.39 -6.55
CA ASN A 122 -1.84 0.40 -7.36
C ASN A 122 -1.44 -0.84 -6.54
N ALA A 123 -1.09 -0.67 -5.26
CA ALA A 123 -0.74 -1.79 -4.40
C ALA A 123 -1.98 -2.61 -3.98
N LEU A 124 -3.11 -1.95 -3.70
CA LEU A 124 -4.38 -2.62 -3.40
C LEU A 124 -4.95 -3.40 -4.60
N ASP A 125 -4.81 -2.86 -5.82
CA ASP A 125 -5.22 -3.56 -7.05
C ASP A 125 -4.48 -4.89 -7.24
N LYS A 126 -3.20 -4.97 -6.84
CA LYS A 126 -2.42 -6.22 -6.89
C LYS A 126 -2.92 -7.32 -5.95
N ILE A 127 -3.67 -6.97 -4.90
CA ILE A 127 -4.25 -7.93 -3.94
C ILE A 127 -5.63 -8.40 -4.41
N SER A 128 -6.33 -7.57 -5.19
CA SER A 128 -7.70 -7.84 -5.64
C SER A 128 -7.77 -8.72 -6.90
N LYS A 129 -6.62 -8.99 -7.53
CA LYS A 129 -6.46 -9.92 -8.65
C LYS A 129 -6.09 -11.31 -8.14
#